data_AF-A0A438NJT9-F1
#
_entry.id   AF-A0A438NJT9-F1
#
_cell.length_a   1.000
_cell.length_b   1.000
_cell.length_c   1.000
_cell.angle_alpha   90.00
_cell.angle_beta   90.00
_cell.angle_gamma   90.00
#
_symmetry.space_group_name_H-M   'P 1'
#
loop_
_entity.id
_entity.type
_entity.pdbx_description
1 polymer ?
#
loop_
_entity_poly.entity_id
_entity_poly.type
_entity_poly.pdbx_seq_one_letter_code
_entity_poly.pdbx_strand_id
1 'polypeptide(L)'
;MGLVGECVVDIAEHFVLRWNFIKRDKYKRSEAVDYLCMTTRARADGSNPDEDLIAIQRPKHPVGKYIEHPLSPLENKKLTDVGTVHAQLVRSSDDWSSGILVDHSIQNAYVEVIEKAQHYVYIENQFFITATGDQQAPIHNTIGRAMVNACLRAAEEDRKFRIIIVIPAIPGFAGDLREDAAIGTRAIMDYQYKSINRGEHSIMGQLSKAGLDPHKYIFVFNLRAYDRINKTPALIQQEKESGVSYQELQRAEAEEIMGTGIHGYADEFQEGEGKKTNQISEDEQHEIIDRKRRFEAARRKVDAEDPITSTDSIAEDALARGGLVSEEPWEGEKEDEKEHFVQEELYIHAKLLIADDKTVICGSSNLNDRSQLGSHDSELSIVMTDTRPLESTMDGQPYQAGYHAATLRRHLWREHLGMIDSQELDASKDPNAQPPNVCMNDEYSGEEWEFVADPLGDAVWERWCTQATTNTEIYRHLFRADPDDNIKTWADYDSFAPRKTIKQGHLHDPHMPVDLVRKELDRIRGHLVWMPLDFLCNEEMAEKGLQVNSYTESIYT
;
A
#
# COMPACT_ATOMS: atom_id res chain seq x y z
N MET A 1 -5.26 11.77 2.40
CA MET A 1 -6.37 12.47 1.71
C MET A 1 -7.13 13.31 2.73
N GLY A 2 -7.31 14.60 2.44
CA GLY A 2 -8.18 15.50 3.20
C GLY A 2 -9.48 15.76 2.45
N LEU A 3 -10.62 15.75 3.14
CA LEU A 3 -11.94 15.95 2.54
C LEU A 3 -12.65 17.16 3.15
N VAL A 4 -13.42 17.87 2.35
CA VAL A 4 -14.25 19.02 2.74
C VAL A 4 -15.61 18.94 2.03
N GLY A 5 -16.61 19.61 2.58
CA GLY A 5 -17.97 19.65 2.00
C GLY A 5 -18.89 18.55 2.52
N GLU A 6 -19.94 18.25 1.75
CA GLU A 6 -21.02 17.34 2.17
C GLU A 6 -20.58 15.88 2.36
N CYS A 7 -19.59 15.42 1.60
CA CYS A 7 -19.05 14.05 1.72
C CYS A 7 -18.50 13.74 3.13
N VAL A 8 -18.06 14.76 3.87
CA VAL A 8 -17.63 14.61 5.27
C VAL A 8 -18.80 14.27 6.19
N VAL A 9 -20.01 14.75 5.87
CA VAL A 9 -21.23 14.44 6.61
C VAL A 9 -21.62 12.97 6.39
N ASP A 10 -21.45 12.44 5.18
CA ASP A 10 -21.71 11.02 4.89
C ASP A 10 -20.74 10.08 5.62
N ILE A 11 -19.46 10.46 5.71
CA ILE A 11 -18.46 9.73 6.51
C ILE A 11 -18.84 9.78 8.01
N ALA A 12 -19.23 10.95 8.50
CA ALA A 12 -19.67 11.11 9.88
C ALA A 12 -20.92 10.27 10.18
N GLU A 13 -21.86 10.21 9.24
CA GLU A 13 -23.04 9.34 9.35
C GLU A 13 -22.63 7.87 9.44
N HIS A 14 -21.78 7.38 8.53
CA HIS A 14 -21.25 6.02 8.62
C HIS A 14 -20.65 5.70 10.00
N PHE A 15 -19.85 6.63 10.55
CA PHE A 15 -19.27 6.48 11.88
C PHE A 15 -20.34 6.43 12.98
N VAL A 16 -21.29 7.37 12.98
CA VAL A 16 -22.35 7.46 13.99
C VAL A 16 -23.23 6.21 13.97
N LEU A 17 -23.56 5.69 12.79
CA LEU A 17 -24.31 4.44 12.62
C LEU A 17 -23.59 3.28 13.31
N ARG A 18 -22.30 3.08 13.00
CA ARG A 18 -21.50 1.98 13.57
C ARG A 18 -21.26 2.14 15.06
N TRP A 19 -21.00 3.36 15.52
CA TRP A 19 -20.84 3.66 16.94
C TRP A 19 -22.09 3.30 17.73
N ASN A 20 -23.26 3.75 17.28
CA ASN A 20 -24.53 3.49 17.94
C ASN A 20 -24.92 2.01 17.89
N PHE A 21 -24.63 1.31 16.78
CA PHE A 21 -24.76 -0.14 16.66
C PHE A 21 -23.92 -0.88 17.71
N ILE A 22 -22.62 -0.57 17.83
CA ILE A 22 -21.74 -1.17 18.83
C ILE A 22 -22.21 -0.84 20.25
N LYS A 23 -22.62 0.41 20.50
CA LYS A 23 -23.16 0.81 21.80
C LYS A 23 -24.40 -0.03 22.14
N ARG A 24 -25.33 -0.20 21.21
CA ARG A 24 -26.54 -1.00 21.41
C ARG A 24 -26.23 -2.46 21.77
N ASP A 25 -25.21 -3.06 21.16
CA ASP A 25 -24.96 -4.50 21.29
C ASP A 25 -24.01 -4.85 22.44
N LYS A 26 -22.96 -4.03 22.66
CA LYS A 26 -21.93 -4.30 23.69
C LYS A 26 -22.08 -3.43 24.93
N TYR A 27 -22.54 -2.19 24.78
CA TYR A 27 -22.49 -1.17 25.83
C TYR A 27 -23.85 -0.57 26.16
N LYS A 28 -24.94 -1.32 25.92
CA LYS A 28 -26.32 -0.82 25.97
C LYS A 28 -26.66 -0.10 27.27
N ARG A 29 -26.04 -0.52 28.37
CA ARG A 29 -26.30 -0.01 29.73
C ARG A 29 -25.12 0.78 30.31
N SER A 30 -24.05 0.96 29.54
CA SER A 30 -22.88 1.70 30.00
C SER A 30 -23.13 3.19 29.83
N GLU A 31 -23.06 3.94 30.93
CA GLU A 31 -23.12 5.41 30.90
C GLU A 31 -21.81 6.04 30.43
N ALA A 32 -20.71 5.27 30.36
CA ALA A 32 -19.40 5.74 29.93
C ALA A 32 -19.27 5.86 28.40
N VAL A 33 -20.21 5.29 27.65
CA VAL A 33 -20.24 5.34 26.18
C VAL A 33 -21.51 6.08 25.81
N ASP A 34 -21.42 7.25 25.20
CA ASP A 34 -22.58 8.08 24.84
C ASP A 34 -23.20 7.66 23.50
N TYR A 35 -24.49 7.96 23.28
CA TYR A 35 -25.10 7.83 21.95
C TYR A 35 -24.77 9.08 21.12
N LEU A 36 -24.54 8.92 19.82
CA LEU A 36 -24.29 10.04 18.90
C LEU A 36 -25.54 10.35 18.07
N CYS A 37 -25.81 11.62 17.81
CA CYS A 37 -26.99 12.11 17.09
C CYS A 37 -26.57 13.05 15.97
N MET A 38 -26.92 12.76 14.72
CA MET A 38 -26.58 13.61 13.58
C MET A 38 -27.49 14.84 13.53
N THR A 39 -26.90 16.04 13.63
CA THR A 39 -27.65 17.32 13.62
C THR A 39 -28.05 17.78 12.22
N THR A 40 -27.29 17.40 11.19
CA THR A 40 -27.41 17.92 9.83
C THR A 40 -28.63 17.42 9.05
N ARG A 41 -29.26 16.35 9.51
CA ARG A 41 -30.48 15.78 8.91
C ARG A 41 -31.67 15.75 9.88
N ALA A 42 -31.51 16.33 11.07
CA ALA A 42 -32.60 16.49 12.02
C ALA A 42 -33.58 17.55 11.51
N ARG A 43 -34.88 17.25 11.59
CA ARG A 43 -35.96 18.23 11.44
C ARG A 43 -35.85 19.26 12.56
N ALA A 44 -36.50 20.41 12.36
CA ALA A 44 -36.54 21.50 13.34
C ALA A 44 -37.16 21.12 14.71
N ASP A 45 -37.86 19.98 14.79
CA ASP A 45 -38.41 19.41 16.03
C ASP A 45 -37.46 18.41 16.72
N GLY A 46 -36.23 18.25 16.21
CA GLY A 46 -35.22 17.33 16.72
C GLY A 46 -35.40 15.87 16.28
N SER A 47 -36.41 15.56 15.47
CA SER A 47 -36.57 14.22 14.88
C SER A 47 -35.76 14.09 13.59
N ASN A 48 -34.96 13.03 13.45
CA ASN A 48 -34.28 12.73 12.19
C ASN A 48 -35.09 11.64 11.47
N PRO A 49 -35.61 11.88 10.25
CA PRO A 49 -36.40 10.89 9.51
C PRO A 49 -35.64 9.59 9.20
N ASP A 50 -34.30 9.61 9.24
CA ASP A 50 -33.44 8.44 9.00
C ASP A 50 -33.04 7.70 10.29
N GLU A 51 -33.50 8.15 11.47
CA GLU A 51 -33.32 7.41 12.75
C GLU A 51 -34.12 6.10 12.82
N ASP A 52 -35.02 5.86 11.86
CA ASP A 52 -35.82 4.64 11.75
C ASP A 52 -35.04 3.45 11.15
N LEU A 53 -33.77 3.64 10.74
CA LEU A 53 -32.89 2.52 10.45
C LEU A 53 -32.79 1.62 11.69
N ILE A 54 -33.26 0.39 11.57
CA ILE A 54 -33.43 -0.61 12.65
C ILE A 54 -32.16 -0.78 13.52
N ALA A 55 -30.98 -0.50 12.98
CA ALA A 55 -29.70 -0.51 13.68
C ALA A 55 -29.57 0.51 14.83
N ILE A 56 -30.34 1.62 14.81
CA ILE A 56 -30.11 2.82 15.64
C ILE A 56 -31.30 3.10 16.57
N GLN A 57 -32.10 2.10 16.94
CA GLN A 57 -33.19 2.33 17.89
C GLN A 57 -32.65 2.74 19.26
N ARG A 58 -32.76 4.03 19.56
CA ARG A 58 -32.32 4.62 20.83
C ARG A 58 -33.29 4.18 21.94
N PRO A 59 -32.77 3.75 23.10
CA PRO A 59 -33.62 3.53 24.26
C PRO A 59 -34.39 4.80 24.61
N LYS A 60 -35.70 4.68 24.93
CA LYS A 60 -36.52 5.81 25.39
C LYS A 60 -36.04 6.39 26.74
N HIS A 61 -35.31 5.58 27.51
CA HIS A 61 -34.69 6.00 28.76
C HIS A 61 -33.19 6.20 28.54
N PRO A 62 -32.61 7.35 28.90
CA PRO A 62 -31.19 7.63 28.69
C PRO A 62 -30.31 6.61 29.42
N VAL A 63 -29.32 6.07 28.71
CA VAL A 63 -28.27 5.17 29.22
C VAL A 63 -26.93 5.75 28.77
N GLY A 64 -26.56 6.87 29.40
CA GLY A 64 -25.55 7.82 28.91
C GLY A 64 -26.17 9.05 28.25
N LYS A 65 -25.34 9.95 27.74
CA LYS A 65 -25.75 11.18 27.05
C LYS A 65 -26.08 10.90 25.58
N TYR A 66 -26.79 11.85 24.99
CA TYR A 66 -27.01 11.96 23.54
C TYR A 66 -26.20 13.16 23.06
N ILE A 67 -25.08 12.89 22.42
CA ILE A 67 -24.16 13.92 21.95
C ILE A 67 -24.50 14.25 20.50
N GLU A 68 -24.71 15.52 20.24
CA GLU A 68 -24.92 16.05 18.90
C GLU A 68 -23.59 16.03 18.11
N HIS A 69 -23.65 15.47 16.91
CA HIS A 69 -22.53 15.37 15.99
C HIS A 69 -22.86 16.11 14.68
N PRO A 70 -21.92 16.93 14.15
CA PRO A 70 -20.62 17.25 14.73
C PRO A 70 -20.71 18.14 15.97
N LEU A 71 -19.74 18.01 16.89
CA LEU A 71 -19.67 18.78 18.15
C LEU A 71 -19.63 20.30 17.93
N SER A 72 -19.09 20.74 16.80
CA SER A 72 -19.09 22.14 16.39
C SER A 72 -20.25 22.39 15.43
N PRO A 73 -21.14 23.36 15.71
CA PRO A 73 -22.26 23.68 14.84
C PRO A 73 -21.84 23.97 13.39
N LEU A 74 -22.60 23.45 12.44
CA LEU A 74 -22.36 23.64 10.99
C LEU A 74 -23.10 24.85 10.41
N GLU A 75 -23.95 25.53 11.18
CA GLU A 75 -24.79 26.65 10.73
C GLU A 75 -24.02 27.77 10.03
N ASN A 76 -22.76 27.99 10.44
CA ASN A 76 -21.87 29.01 9.87
C ASN A 76 -20.85 28.44 8.88
N LYS A 77 -20.89 27.15 8.57
CA LYS A 77 -19.98 26.51 7.60
C LYS A 77 -20.70 26.30 6.27
N LYS A 78 -20.13 26.84 5.19
CA LYS A 78 -20.55 26.50 3.83
C LYS A 78 -20.06 25.08 3.51
N LEU A 79 -20.98 24.15 3.28
CA LEU A 79 -20.68 22.74 2.94
C LEU A 79 -20.99 22.39 1.48
N THR A 80 -21.95 23.08 0.87
CA THR A 80 -22.34 22.89 -0.53
C THR A 80 -21.39 23.62 -1.46
N ASP A 81 -21.13 23.04 -2.64
CA ASP A 81 -20.25 23.60 -3.67
C ASP A 81 -18.86 23.99 -3.13
N VAL A 82 -18.27 23.11 -2.32
CA VAL A 82 -16.92 23.26 -1.77
C VAL A 82 -15.99 22.26 -2.44
N GLY A 83 -14.94 22.75 -3.11
CA GLY A 83 -14.02 21.94 -3.90
C GLY A 83 -14.45 21.79 -5.36
N THR A 84 -13.72 20.96 -6.11
CA THR A 84 -13.97 20.73 -7.55
C THR A 84 -14.42 19.31 -7.87
N VAL A 85 -14.50 18.42 -6.88
CA VAL A 85 -14.79 16.99 -7.12
C VAL A 85 -16.23 16.68 -6.77
N HIS A 86 -16.94 16.03 -7.69
CA HIS A 86 -18.16 15.30 -7.35
C HIS A 86 -17.76 13.99 -6.64
N ALA A 87 -18.08 13.89 -5.36
CA ALA A 87 -17.68 12.79 -4.51
C ALA A 87 -18.88 11.94 -4.09
N GLN A 88 -18.77 10.63 -4.19
CA GLN A 88 -19.76 9.67 -3.71
C GLN A 88 -19.08 8.66 -2.78
N LEU A 89 -19.55 8.59 -1.54
CA LEU A 89 -19.12 7.55 -0.61
C LEU A 89 -19.79 6.22 -0.98
N VAL A 90 -18.99 5.16 -0.94
CA VAL A 90 -19.41 3.78 -1.13
C VAL A 90 -18.81 2.93 -0.02
N ARG A 91 -19.47 1.83 0.36
CA ARG A 91 -19.03 0.98 1.48
C ARG A 91 -19.22 -0.51 1.21
N SER A 92 -18.48 -1.29 1.99
CA SER A 92 -18.79 -2.70 2.25
C SER A 92 -19.25 -2.79 3.69
N SER A 93 -20.47 -3.25 3.93
CA SER A 93 -21.06 -3.33 5.27
C SER A 93 -22.24 -4.30 5.28
N ASP A 94 -22.51 -4.91 6.43
CA ASP A 94 -23.57 -5.90 6.59
C ASP A 94 -24.12 -5.88 8.03
N ASP A 95 -25.02 -6.81 8.36
CA ASP A 95 -25.72 -6.88 9.65
C ASP A 95 -24.72 -6.98 10.82
N TRP A 96 -23.68 -7.80 10.68
CA TRP A 96 -22.70 -8.02 11.75
C TRP A 96 -21.85 -6.77 12.05
N SER A 97 -21.61 -5.91 11.06
CA SER A 97 -20.68 -4.79 11.16
C SER A 97 -21.37 -3.43 11.37
N SER A 98 -22.61 -3.29 10.87
CA SER A 98 -23.38 -2.05 10.89
C SER A 98 -24.88 -2.23 11.16
N GLY A 99 -25.40 -3.46 11.28
CA GLY A 99 -26.83 -3.72 11.52
C GLY A 99 -27.76 -3.41 10.34
N ILE A 100 -27.23 -3.47 9.12
CA ILE A 100 -27.94 -3.18 7.86
C ILE A 100 -27.98 -4.42 6.96
N LEU A 101 -28.76 -4.38 5.88
CA LEU A 101 -28.61 -5.37 4.80
C LEU A 101 -27.26 -5.18 4.10
N VAL A 102 -26.73 -6.28 3.54
CA VAL A 102 -25.49 -6.29 2.76
C VAL A 102 -25.45 -5.12 1.78
N ASP A 103 -24.45 -4.26 1.97
CA ASP A 103 -24.03 -3.18 1.10
C ASP A 103 -22.67 -3.53 0.54
N HIS A 104 -22.59 -3.63 -0.78
CA HIS A 104 -21.38 -3.92 -1.55
C HIS A 104 -21.19 -2.87 -2.66
N SER A 105 -21.58 -1.62 -2.37
CA SER A 105 -21.52 -0.50 -3.30
C SER A 105 -20.09 -0.20 -3.78
N ILE A 106 -19.06 -0.59 -3.02
CA ILE A 106 -17.66 -0.52 -3.45
C ILE A 106 -17.44 -1.36 -4.71
N GLN A 107 -17.81 -2.65 -4.68
CA GLN A 107 -17.62 -3.55 -5.82
C GLN A 107 -18.39 -3.04 -7.04
N ASN A 108 -19.63 -2.58 -6.83
CA ASN A 108 -20.44 -2.00 -7.91
C ASN A 108 -19.73 -0.82 -8.56
N ALA A 109 -19.14 0.08 -7.77
CA ALA A 109 -18.38 1.21 -8.28
C ALA A 109 -17.12 0.77 -9.04
N TYR A 110 -16.34 -0.20 -8.52
CA TYR A 110 -15.17 -0.75 -9.22
C TYR A 110 -15.56 -1.34 -10.58
N VAL A 111 -16.57 -2.20 -10.61
CA VAL A 111 -17.08 -2.82 -11.85
C VAL A 111 -17.55 -1.74 -12.84
N GLU A 112 -18.38 -0.81 -12.40
CA GLU A 112 -18.93 0.23 -13.27
C GLU A 112 -17.85 1.14 -13.86
N VAL A 113 -16.87 1.57 -13.04
CA VAL A 113 -15.79 2.45 -13.51
C VAL A 113 -14.88 1.72 -14.51
N ILE A 114 -14.51 0.47 -14.24
CA ILE A 114 -13.69 -0.34 -15.15
C ILE A 114 -14.44 -0.61 -16.45
N GLU A 115 -15.70 -1.05 -16.36
CA GLU A 115 -16.51 -1.33 -17.54
C GLU A 115 -16.78 -0.08 -18.37
N LYS A 116 -16.75 1.13 -17.81
CA LYS A 116 -16.94 2.36 -18.58
C LYS A 116 -15.65 2.99 -19.11
N ALA A 117 -14.49 2.55 -18.64
CA ALA A 117 -13.20 3.10 -19.08
C ALA A 117 -12.99 2.95 -20.60
N GLN A 118 -12.46 4.01 -21.22
CA GLN A 118 -12.29 4.14 -22.67
C GLN A 118 -10.81 4.08 -23.10
N HIS A 119 -9.87 4.45 -22.23
CA HIS A 119 -8.46 4.60 -22.58
C HIS A 119 -7.57 3.76 -21.67
N TYR A 120 -7.71 3.89 -20.35
CA TYR A 120 -6.91 3.09 -19.43
C TYR A 120 -7.54 2.98 -18.04
N VAL A 121 -7.11 1.96 -17.31
CA VAL A 121 -7.36 1.81 -15.87
C VAL A 121 -6.02 1.61 -15.18
N TYR A 122 -5.71 2.44 -14.19
CA TYR A 122 -4.53 2.34 -13.33
C TYR A 122 -4.96 1.94 -11.93
N ILE A 123 -4.32 0.92 -11.36
CA ILE A 123 -4.67 0.36 -10.06
C ILE A 123 -3.41 0.25 -9.22
N GLU A 124 -3.46 0.79 -8.00
CA GLU A 124 -2.53 0.43 -6.93
C GLU A 124 -3.33 -0.25 -5.83
N ASN A 125 -3.02 -1.51 -5.54
CA ASN A 125 -3.74 -2.26 -4.52
C ASN A 125 -2.83 -3.22 -3.75
N GLN A 126 -3.10 -3.41 -2.46
CA GLN A 126 -2.35 -4.36 -1.64
C GLN A 126 -2.62 -5.82 -2.02
N PHE A 127 -3.85 -6.14 -2.42
CA PHE A 127 -4.22 -7.48 -2.87
C PHE A 127 -4.88 -7.41 -4.24
N PHE A 128 -4.67 -8.46 -5.04
CA PHE A 128 -5.30 -8.59 -6.36
C PHE A 128 -5.86 -10.00 -6.56
N ILE A 129 -6.95 -10.28 -5.84
CA ILE A 129 -7.68 -11.56 -5.88
C ILE A 129 -9.10 -11.29 -6.38
N THR A 130 -9.36 -11.70 -7.61
CA THR A 130 -10.63 -11.48 -8.29
C THR A 130 -10.98 -12.61 -9.24
N ALA A 131 -12.27 -12.76 -9.53
CA ALA A 131 -12.78 -13.76 -10.46
C ALA A 131 -13.25 -13.12 -11.77
N THR A 132 -13.12 -13.89 -12.84
CA THR A 132 -13.83 -13.68 -14.09
C THR A 132 -15.16 -14.44 -14.11
N GLY A 133 -15.44 -15.30 -13.15
CA GLY A 133 -16.74 -15.94 -12.99
C GLY A 133 -16.70 -17.13 -12.03
N ASP A 134 -17.84 -17.81 -11.88
CA ASP A 134 -18.07 -18.82 -10.84
C ASP A 134 -17.11 -20.02 -10.88
N GLN A 135 -16.39 -20.22 -11.98
CA GLN A 135 -15.40 -21.30 -12.13
C GLN A 135 -14.10 -21.08 -11.34
N GLN A 136 -13.95 -19.89 -10.73
CA GLN A 136 -12.81 -19.54 -9.88
C GLN A 136 -13.14 -19.58 -8.38
N ALA A 137 -14.18 -20.33 -7.99
CA ALA A 137 -14.43 -20.63 -6.60
C ALA A 137 -13.12 -21.07 -5.89
N PRO A 138 -12.84 -20.57 -4.69
CA PRO A 138 -13.73 -19.83 -3.77
C PRO A 138 -13.86 -18.32 -4.03
N ILE A 139 -13.27 -17.75 -5.08
CA ILE A 139 -13.32 -16.29 -5.35
C ILE A 139 -14.64 -15.94 -6.06
N HIS A 140 -15.34 -14.91 -5.57
CA HIS A 140 -16.69 -14.55 -6.01
C HIS A 140 -16.81 -13.13 -6.57
N ASN A 141 -15.96 -12.18 -6.16
CA ASN A 141 -16.02 -10.83 -6.68
C ASN A 141 -15.72 -10.80 -8.20
N THR A 142 -16.44 -9.96 -8.94
CA THR A 142 -16.44 -9.98 -10.42
C THR A 142 -15.64 -8.84 -11.05
N ILE A 143 -14.68 -8.28 -10.33
CA ILE A 143 -13.87 -7.15 -10.82
C ILE A 143 -12.97 -7.61 -12.00
N GLY A 144 -12.44 -8.83 -11.95
CA GLY A 144 -11.69 -9.42 -13.06
C GLY A 144 -12.53 -9.63 -14.31
N ARG A 145 -13.82 -9.96 -14.16
CA ARG A 145 -14.76 -10.00 -15.30
C ARG A 145 -14.93 -8.62 -15.94
N ALA A 146 -15.07 -7.56 -15.14
CA ALA A 146 -15.17 -6.19 -15.65
C ALA A 146 -13.95 -5.81 -16.49
N MET A 147 -12.74 -6.19 -16.04
CA MET A 147 -11.49 -5.96 -16.77
C MET A 147 -11.48 -6.68 -18.12
N VAL A 148 -11.85 -7.97 -18.14
CA VAL A 148 -11.96 -8.74 -19.39
C VAL A 148 -12.95 -8.07 -20.34
N ASN A 149 -14.13 -7.68 -19.85
CA ASN A 149 -15.15 -7.01 -20.67
C ASN A 149 -14.64 -5.69 -21.27
N ALA A 150 -13.92 -4.87 -20.48
CA ALA A 150 -13.36 -3.61 -20.94
C ALA A 150 -12.30 -3.79 -22.04
N CYS A 151 -11.43 -4.80 -21.91
CA CYS A 151 -10.43 -5.16 -22.91
C CYS A 151 -11.07 -5.74 -24.19
N LEU A 152 -12.08 -6.61 -24.06
CA LEU A 152 -12.81 -7.15 -25.22
C LEU A 152 -13.48 -6.03 -26.02
N ARG A 153 -14.20 -5.12 -25.34
CA ARG A 153 -14.78 -3.93 -25.98
C ARG A 153 -13.71 -3.11 -26.69
N ALA A 154 -12.55 -2.91 -26.05
CA ALA A 154 -11.45 -2.16 -26.65
C ALA A 154 -10.95 -2.76 -27.96
N ALA A 155 -10.82 -4.09 -27.99
CA ALA A 155 -10.41 -4.82 -29.17
C ALA A 155 -11.46 -4.77 -30.29
N GLU A 156 -12.76 -4.87 -29.94
CA GLU A 156 -13.86 -4.72 -30.91
C GLU A 156 -13.89 -3.33 -31.55
N GLU A 157 -13.52 -2.30 -30.79
CA GLU A 157 -13.48 -0.90 -31.22
C GLU A 157 -12.14 -0.48 -31.86
N ASP A 158 -11.16 -1.39 -31.95
CA ASP A 158 -9.79 -1.13 -32.41
C ASP A 158 -9.12 0.07 -31.70
N ARG A 159 -9.39 0.22 -30.40
CA ARG A 159 -8.82 1.29 -29.56
C ARG A 159 -7.68 0.79 -28.69
N LYS A 160 -6.67 1.63 -28.53
CA LYS A 160 -5.58 1.40 -27.56
C LYS A 160 -6.17 1.44 -26.15
N PHE A 161 -5.93 0.39 -25.38
CA PHE A 161 -6.42 0.29 -24.00
C PHE A 161 -5.44 -0.45 -23.12
N ARG A 162 -5.19 0.07 -21.91
CA ARG A 162 -4.29 -0.55 -20.94
C ARG A 162 -4.95 -0.65 -19.57
N ILE A 163 -4.78 -1.80 -18.92
CA ILE A 163 -4.98 -1.99 -17.49
C ILE A 163 -3.60 -2.13 -16.89
N ILE A 164 -3.24 -1.17 -16.04
CA ILE A 164 -1.93 -1.05 -15.41
C ILE A 164 -2.13 -1.30 -13.92
N ILE A 165 -1.50 -2.34 -13.39
CA ILE A 165 -1.68 -2.83 -12.04
C ILE A 165 -0.33 -2.73 -11.32
N VAL A 166 -0.30 -2.10 -10.15
CA VAL A 166 0.87 -1.98 -9.28
C VAL A 166 0.48 -2.59 -7.93
N ILE A 167 1.11 -3.71 -7.57
CA ILE A 167 0.77 -4.53 -6.40
C ILE A 167 2.07 -4.97 -5.69
N PRO A 168 2.05 -5.30 -4.39
CA PRO A 168 3.23 -5.82 -3.70
C PRO A 168 3.78 -7.07 -4.40
N ALA A 169 5.10 -7.24 -4.36
CA ALA A 169 5.73 -8.45 -4.90
C ALA A 169 5.36 -9.66 -4.03
N ILE A 170 5.40 -9.46 -2.71
CA ILE A 170 4.98 -10.43 -1.70
C ILE A 170 3.95 -9.75 -0.78
N PRO A 171 2.82 -10.42 -0.45
CA PRO A 171 1.91 -9.91 0.57
C PRO A 171 2.58 -9.82 1.95
N GLY A 172 2.37 -8.72 2.68
CA GLY A 172 3.10 -8.36 3.90
C GLY A 172 2.76 -9.24 5.11
N PHE A 173 3.34 -10.44 5.14
CA PHE A 173 3.31 -11.37 6.26
C PHE A 173 4.75 -11.78 6.59
N ALA A 174 5.04 -11.95 7.88
CA ALA A 174 6.37 -12.30 8.33
C ALA A 174 6.74 -13.75 7.97
N GLY A 175 8.00 -13.96 7.60
CA GLY A 175 8.60 -15.28 7.40
C GLY A 175 9.12 -15.50 5.98
N ASP A 176 10.09 -16.39 5.86
CA ASP A 176 10.60 -16.85 4.57
C ASP A 176 9.47 -17.61 3.82
N LEU A 177 9.29 -17.34 2.53
CA LEU A 177 8.29 -17.99 1.70
C LEU A 177 8.42 -19.51 1.67
N ARG A 178 9.56 -20.07 2.07
CA ARG A 178 9.79 -21.51 2.18
C ARG A 178 9.23 -22.12 3.47
N GLU A 179 9.09 -21.33 4.55
CA GLU A 179 8.71 -21.83 5.86
C GLU A 179 7.23 -22.20 5.96
N ASP A 180 6.87 -23.12 6.86
CA ASP A 180 5.46 -23.50 7.09
C ASP A 180 4.63 -22.32 7.60
N ALA A 181 5.25 -21.33 8.26
CA ALA A 181 4.59 -20.11 8.69
C ALA A 181 4.05 -19.27 7.51
N ALA A 182 4.66 -19.40 6.31
CA ALA A 182 4.29 -18.63 5.12
C ALA A 182 3.18 -19.29 4.27
N ILE A 183 2.55 -20.40 4.71
CA ILE A 183 1.46 -21.06 3.97
C ILE A 183 0.34 -20.08 3.59
N GLY A 184 -0.05 -19.19 4.52
CA GLY A 184 -1.07 -18.17 4.25
C GLY A 184 -0.65 -17.19 3.15
N THR A 185 0.59 -16.71 3.20
CA THR A 185 1.19 -15.84 2.19
C THR A 185 1.20 -16.52 0.82
N ARG A 186 1.64 -17.78 0.77
CA ARG A 186 1.67 -18.56 -0.47
C ARG A 186 0.26 -18.80 -1.04
N ALA A 187 -0.74 -18.99 -0.18
CA ALA A 187 -2.14 -19.11 -0.61
C ALA A 187 -2.66 -17.82 -1.25
N ILE A 188 -2.37 -16.67 -0.66
CA ILE A 188 -2.73 -15.36 -1.22
C ILE A 188 -2.05 -15.15 -2.58
N MET A 189 -0.75 -15.44 -2.68
CA MET A 189 -0.02 -15.35 -3.95
C MET A 189 -0.61 -16.29 -5.02
N ASP A 190 -0.96 -17.52 -4.65
CA ASP A 190 -1.59 -18.48 -5.56
C ASP A 190 -2.91 -17.96 -6.13
N TYR A 191 -3.80 -17.45 -5.27
CA TYR A 191 -5.06 -16.84 -5.72
C TYR A 191 -4.82 -15.60 -6.58
N GLN A 192 -3.85 -14.76 -6.23
CA GLN A 192 -3.48 -13.60 -7.02
C GLN A 192 -3.02 -13.99 -8.43
N TYR A 193 -2.13 -14.97 -8.55
CA TYR A 193 -1.70 -15.45 -9.87
C TYR A 193 -2.84 -16.11 -10.65
N LYS A 194 -3.73 -16.87 -9.98
CA LYS A 194 -4.94 -17.44 -10.60
C LYS A 194 -5.91 -16.38 -11.10
N SER A 195 -5.97 -15.22 -10.45
CA SER A 195 -6.73 -14.07 -10.93
C SER A 195 -6.09 -13.44 -12.16
N ILE A 196 -4.76 -13.30 -12.19
CA ILE A 196 -4.03 -12.59 -13.25
C ILE A 196 -3.80 -13.49 -14.47
N ASN A 197 -3.00 -14.56 -14.36
CA ASN A 197 -2.46 -15.31 -15.50
C ASN A 197 -2.53 -16.86 -15.39
N ARG A 198 -2.75 -17.45 -14.22
CA ARG A 198 -2.73 -18.92 -14.05
C ARG A 198 -4.09 -19.55 -14.29
N GLY A 199 -4.19 -20.30 -15.40
CA GLY A 199 -5.37 -21.07 -15.77
C GLY A 199 -6.31 -20.36 -16.74
N GLU A 200 -7.19 -21.11 -17.40
CA GLU A 200 -8.05 -20.59 -18.48
C GLU A 200 -9.09 -19.56 -18.00
N HIS A 201 -9.37 -19.55 -16.69
CA HIS A 201 -10.32 -18.62 -16.06
C HIS A 201 -9.67 -17.34 -15.53
N SER A 202 -8.34 -17.24 -15.51
CA SER A 202 -7.65 -15.98 -15.20
C SER A 202 -8.02 -14.88 -16.19
N ILE A 203 -7.76 -13.61 -15.84
CA ILE A 203 -7.98 -12.47 -16.74
C ILE A 203 -7.25 -12.69 -18.06
N MET A 204 -5.95 -13.00 -18.02
CA MET A 204 -5.16 -13.23 -19.24
C MET A 204 -5.62 -14.50 -19.99
N GLY A 205 -6.07 -15.53 -19.27
CA GLY A 205 -6.62 -16.75 -19.85
C GLY A 205 -7.92 -16.50 -20.63
N GLN A 206 -8.83 -15.69 -20.09
CA GLN A 206 -10.07 -15.31 -20.76
C GLN A 206 -9.82 -14.45 -22.00
N LEU A 207 -8.86 -13.51 -21.95
CA LEU A 207 -8.45 -12.73 -23.12
C LEU A 207 -7.86 -13.61 -24.22
N SER A 208 -6.97 -14.54 -23.85
CA SER A 208 -6.38 -15.51 -24.78
C SER A 208 -7.45 -16.40 -25.43
N LYS A 209 -8.44 -16.84 -24.66
CA LYS A 209 -9.58 -17.63 -25.14
C LYS A 209 -10.44 -16.88 -26.16
N ALA A 210 -10.51 -15.55 -26.05
CA ALA A 210 -11.18 -14.69 -27.02
C ALA A 210 -10.30 -14.36 -28.25
N GLY A 211 -9.08 -14.90 -28.33
CA GLY A 211 -8.15 -14.65 -29.42
C GLY A 211 -7.35 -13.35 -29.31
N LEU A 212 -7.35 -12.71 -28.14
CA LEU A 212 -6.56 -11.51 -27.87
C LEU A 212 -5.20 -11.88 -27.25
N ASP A 213 -4.19 -11.06 -27.52
CA ASP A 213 -2.91 -11.13 -26.82
C ASP A 213 -3.01 -10.36 -25.49
N PRO A 214 -3.04 -11.05 -24.33
CA PRO A 214 -3.22 -10.39 -23.03
C PRO A 214 -2.11 -9.40 -22.70
N HIS A 215 -0.89 -9.60 -23.21
CA HIS A 215 0.27 -8.73 -22.94
C HIS A 215 0.17 -7.36 -23.61
N LYS A 216 -0.84 -7.14 -24.46
CA LYS A 216 -1.14 -5.81 -25.01
C LYS A 216 -2.07 -4.98 -24.13
N TYR A 217 -2.78 -5.63 -23.20
CA TYR A 217 -3.84 -5.02 -22.41
C TYR A 217 -3.54 -4.99 -20.91
N ILE A 218 -2.95 -6.06 -20.37
CA ILE A 218 -2.73 -6.20 -18.92
C ILE A 218 -1.24 -6.08 -18.61
N PHE A 219 -0.89 -5.12 -17.78
CA PHE A 219 0.48 -4.87 -17.33
C PHE A 219 0.53 -4.85 -15.80
N VAL A 220 1.44 -5.61 -15.22
CA VAL A 220 1.53 -5.78 -13.76
C VAL A 220 2.95 -5.47 -13.30
N PHE A 221 3.06 -4.60 -12.30
CA PHE A 221 4.30 -4.08 -11.76
C PHE A 221 4.29 -4.20 -10.23
N ASN A 222 5.47 -4.09 -9.62
CA ASN A 222 5.63 -3.82 -8.19
C ASN A 222 6.66 -2.70 -8.00
N LEU A 223 6.95 -2.35 -6.74
CA LEU A 223 7.87 -1.28 -6.38
C LEU A 223 8.99 -1.82 -5.49
N ARG A 224 10.22 -1.34 -5.71
CA ARG A 224 11.40 -1.72 -4.93
C ARG A 224 12.35 -0.55 -4.76
N ALA A 225 13.01 -0.49 -3.61
CA ALA A 225 14.05 0.49 -3.32
C ALA A 225 15.36 -0.19 -2.94
N TYR A 226 16.46 0.53 -3.12
CA TYR A 226 17.75 0.20 -2.52
C TYR A 226 18.15 1.32 -1.57
N ASP A 227 19.01 0.99 -0.63
CA ASP A 227 19.67 1.95 0.23
C ASP A 227 21.00 1.39 0.74
N ARG A 228 21.66 2.16 1.62
CA ARG A 228 22.86 1.78 2.34
C ARG A 228 22.60 1.95 3.84
N ILE A 229 22.54 0.86 4.60
CA ILE A 229 22.40 0.95 6.07
C ILE A 229 23.79 0.98 6.69
N ASN A 230 24.30 2.18 6.94
CA ASN A 230 25.66 2.39 7.44
C ASN A 230 25.80 2.03 8.93
N LYS A 231 26.91 1.38 9.29
CA LYS A 231 27.42 1.33 10.67
C LYS A 231 28.68 2.16 10.75
N THR A 232 28.52 3.45 11.02
CA THR A 232 29.66 4.36 11.10
C THR A 232 30.70 3.89 12.13
N PRO A 233 32.00 4.12 11.92
CA PRO A 233 33.03 3.84 12.92
C PRO A 233 32.70 4.48 14.29
N ALA A 234 32.13 5.68 14.25
CA ALA A 234 31.54 6.40 15.37
C ALA A 234 30.50 5.57 16.14
N LEU A 235 29.51 5.00 15.44
CA LEU A 235 28.48 4.14 16.05
C LEU A 235 29.09 2.87 16.65
N ILE A 236 30.02 2.23 15.95
CA ILE A 236 30.71 1.03 16.45
C ILE A 236 31.49 1.33 17.74
N GLN A 237 32.15 2.49 17.79
CA GLN A 237 32.85 2.94 19.00
C GLN A 237 31.86 3.26 20.13
N GLN A 238 30.74 3.88 19.81
CA GLN A 238 29.67 4.18 20.75
C GLN A 238 29.03 2.90 21.35
N GLU A 239 28.80 1.88 20.53
CA GLU A 239 28.33 0.55 21.00
C GLU A 239 29.34 -0.07 21.96
N LYS A 240 30.65 -0.02 21.63
CA LYS A 240 31.73 -0.53 22.48
C LYS A 240 31.82 0.22 23.81
N GLU A 241 31.68 1.54 23.81
CA GLU A 241 31.78 2.37 25.02
C GLU A 241 30.55 2.28 25.92
N SER A 242 29.36 2.21 25.32
CA SER A 242 28.10 2.10 26.06
C SER A 242 27.81 0.67 26.54
N GLY A 243 28.39 -0.34 25.88
CA GLY A 243 28.11 -1.75 26.09
C GLY A 243 26.69 -2.15 25.66
N VAL A 244 26.06 -1.35 24.80
CA VAL A 244 24.70 -1.53 24.27
C VAL A 244 24.79 -1.43 22.76
N SER A 245 24.30 -2.44 22.05
CA SER A 245 24.22 -2.40 20.59
C SER A 245 23.07 -1.49 20.14
N TYR A 246 23.21 -0.89 18.95
CA TYR A 246 22.18 -0.07 18.34
C TYR A 246 20.89 -0.87 18.07
N GLN A 247 21.00 -2.17 17.78
CA GLN A 247 19.85 -3.07 17.63
C GLN A 247 19.09 -3.27 18.96
N GLU A 248 19.80 -3.42 20.08
CA GLU A 248 19.15 -3.49 21.40
C GLU A 248 18.44 -2.18 21.76
N LEU A 249 19.00 -1.03 21.35
CA LEU A 249 18.37 0.27 21.52
C LEU A 249 17.10 0.42 20.67
N GLN A 250 17.16 0.07 19.38
CA GLN A 250 16.00 0.09 18.48
C GLN A 250 14.89 -0.83 18.97
N ARG A 251 15.24 -2.03 19.44
CA ARG A 251 14.27 -2.96 20.01
C ARG A 251 13.61 -2.39 21.26
N ALA A 252 14.38 -1.76 22.14
CA ALA A 252 13.84 -1.11 23.33
C ALA A 252 12.93 0.08 22.98
N GLU A 253 13.26 0.86 21.95
CA GLU A 253 12.40 1.92 21.42
C GLU A 253 11.10 1.37 20.80
N ALA A 254 11.21 0.32 20.00
CA ALA A 254 10.08 -0.36 19.40
C ALA A 254 9.14 -0.92 20.48
N GLU A 255 9.68 -1.55 21.52
CA GLU A 255 8.90 -2.07 22.65
C GLU A 255 8.25 -0.96 23.50
N GLU A 256 8.87 0.23 23.60
CA GLU A 256 8.28 1.40 24.27
C GLU A 256 7.15 2.04 23.46
N ILE A 257 7.33 2.18 22.13
CA ILE A 257 6.36 2.80 21.23
C ILE A 257 5.19 1.84 20.95
N MET A 258 5.47 0.56 20.74
CA MET A 258 4.50 -0.49 20.44
C MET A 258 3.99 -1.14 21.74
N GLY A 259 3.16 -0.43 22.49
CA GLY A 259 2.45 -1.02 23.64
C GLY A 259 1.66 -2.30 23.26
N THR A 260 1.78 -3.34 24.10
CA THR A 260 1.11 -4.67 24.17
C THR A 260 0.07 -5.08 23.10
N GLY A 261 0.38 -4.98 21.80
CA GLY A 261 -0.58 -5.34 20.75
C GLY A 261 -0.01 -5.95 19.48
N ILE A 262 1.28 -5.76 19.19
CA ILE A 262 1.91 -6.27 17.97
C ILE A 262 3.32 -6.75 18.33
N HIS A 263 3.43 -7.99 18.82
CA HIS A 263 4.72 -8.65 18.89
C HIS A 263 4.99 -9.27 17.51
N GLY A 264 5.94 -8.67 16.78
CA GLY A 264 6.64 -9.37 15.71
C GLY A 264 7.31 -10.62 16.26
N TYR A 265 7.30 -11.68 15.46
CA TYR A 265 7.84 -13.00 15.78
C TYR A 265 9.24 -12.88 16.40
N ALA A 266 9.36 -13.19 17.69
CA ALA A 266 10.65 -13.41 18.34
C ALA A 266 10.92 -14.92 18.33
N ASP A 267 12.13 -15.29 17.94
CA ASP A 267 12.68 -16.65 17.94
C ASP A 267 12.12 -17.55 19.05
N GLU A 268 11.52 -18.67 18.64
CA GLU A 268 11.20 -19.78 19.53
C GLU A 268 12.48 -20.48 20.00
N PHE A 269 12.88 -20.23 21.26
CA PHE A 269 13.49 -21.26 22.10
C PHE A 269 13.07 -21.05 23.56
N GLN A 270 11.88 -21.53 23.91
CA GLN A 270 11.58 -22.30 25.13
C GLN A 270 10.08 -22.57 25.26
N GLU A 271 9.70 -23.86 25.24
CA GLU A 271 8.38 -24.33 25.69
C GLU A 271 8.16 -23.95 27.16
N GLY A 272 6.98 -23.38 27.48
CA GLY A 272 6.49 -23.32 28.86
C GLY A 272 5.46 -22.23 29.17
N GLU A 273 4.18 -22.63 29.21
CA GLU A 273 3.08 -22.07 30.03
C GLU A 273 2.63 -20.59 29.93
N GLY A 274 1.34 -20.42 29.64
CA GLY A 274 0.48 -19.45 30.34
C GLY A 274 0.26 -18.07 29.69
N LYS A 275 -0.98 -17.81 29.24
CA LYS A 275 -1.47 -16.45 28.92
C LYS A 275 -1.33 -15.53 30.13
N LYS A 276 -0.39 -14.58 30.07
CA LYS A 276 -0.35 -13.37 30.91
C LYS A 276 -0.32 -12.13 30.03
N THR A 277 -1.19 -11.19 30.33
CA THR A 277 -1.07 -9.79 29.91
C THR A 277 0.19 -9.21 30.55
N ASN A 278 1.30 -9.16 29.81
CA ASN A 278 2.53 -8.53 30.30
C ASN A 278 2.41 -7.01 30.19
N GLN A 279 2.03 -6.37 31.28
CA GLN A 279 2.47 -4.99 31.51
C GLN A 279 3.98 -5.04 31.74
N ILE A 280 4.74 -4.22 31.01
CA ILE A 280 6.18 -4.05 31.23
C ILE A 280 6.38 -3.67 32.70
N SER A 281 7.25 -4.39 33.40
CA SER A 281 7.51 -4.10 34.82
C SER A 281 8.24 -2.76 34.99
N GLU A 282 8.09 -2.10 36.15
CA GLU A 282 8.84 -0.87 36.46
C GLU A 282 10.36 -1.09 36.36
N ASP A 283 10.82 -2.31 36.68
CA ASP A 283 12.23 -2.70 36.60
C ASP A 283 12.72 -2.78 35.14
N GLU A 284 11.93 -3.36 34.22
CA GLU A 284 12.25 -3.40 32.78
C GLU A 284 12.24 -2.01 32.15
N GLN A 285 11.29 -1.14 32.53
CA GLN A 285 11.28 0.26 32.09
C GLN A 285 12.53 1.01 32.57
N HIS A 286 12.94 0.79 33.82
CA HIS A 286 14.16 1.38 34.36
C HIS A 286 15.42 0.93 33.60
N GLU A 287 15.49 -0.35 33.23
CA GLU A 287 16.60 -0.89 32.46
C GLU A 287 16.67 -0.31 31.03
N ILE A 288 15.52 -0.17 30.37
CA ILE A 288 15.40 0.48 29.04
C ILE A 288 15.88 1.93 29.10
N ILE A 289 15.41 2.70 30.10
CA ILE A 289 15.82 4.10 30.30
C ILE A 289 17.32 4.22 30.57
N ASP A 290 17.90 3.30 31.36
CA ASP A 290 19.33 3.31 31.66
C ASP A 290 20.18 2.97 30.44
N ARG A 291 19.77 1.99 29.61
CA ARG A 291 20.42 1.68 28.33
C ARG A 291 20.42 2.88 27.37
N LYS A 292 19.26 3.56 27.22
CA LYS A 292 19.14 4.80 26.43
C LYS A 292 20.08 5.89 26.92
N ARG A 293 20.10 6.14 28.23
CA ARG A 293 20.99 7.16 28.83
C ARG A 293 22.47 6.84 28.62
N ARG A 294 22.89 5.59 28.77
CA ARG A 294 24.28 5.18 28.52
C ARG A 294 24.68 5.37 27.06
N PHE A 295 23.77 5.04 26.14
CA PHE A 295 23.98 5.23 24.70
C PHE A 295 24.05 6.73 24.33
N GLU A 296 23.11 7.56 24.77
CA GLU A 296 23.11 9.02 24.54
C GLU A 296 24.32 9.73 25.16
N ALA A 297 24.77 9.30 26.35
CA ALA A 297 25.95 9.87 27.00
C ALA A 297 27.23 9.58 26.22
N ALA A 298 27.31 8.43 25.53
CA ALA A 298 28.41 8.11 24.64
C ALA A 298 28.36 8.96 23.34
N ARG A 299 27.16 9.22 22.79
CA ARG A 299 26.97 10.07 21.60
C ARG A 299 27.56 11.47 21.74
N ARG A 300 27.36 12.11 22.90
CA ARG A 300 27.88 13.47 23.17
C ARG A 300 29.41 13.56 23.16
N LYS A 301 30.13 12.45 23.33
CA LYS A 301 31.59 12.40 23.21
C LYS A 301 32.04 12.26 21.76
N VAL A 302 31.29 11.49 20.96
CA VAL A 302 31.59 11.20 19.56
C VAL A 302 31.29 12.42 18.66
N ASP A 303 30.16 13.10 18.88
CA ASP A 303 29.77 14.32 18.14
C ASP A 303 30.77 15.49 18.32
N ALA A 304 31.65 15.43 19.32
CA ALA A 304 32.65 16.46 19.60
C ALA A 304 33.96 16.28 18.83
N GLU A 305 34.21 15.10 18.22
CA GLU A 305 35.52 14.74 17.67
C GLU A 305 35.53 14.46 16.15
N ASP A 306 34.40 14.20 15.48
CA ASP A 306 34.39 13.81 14.06
C ASP A 306 33.24 14.43 13.23
N PRO A 307 33.50 15.14 12.12
CA PRO A 307 32.46 15.47 11.15
C PRO A 307 32.10 14.22 10.34
N ILE A 308 30.88 13.68 10.53
CA ILE A 308 30.36 12.56 9.74
C ILE A 308 30.43 12.90 8.24
N THR A 309 31.13 12.07 7.45
CA THR A 309 31.32 12.31 6.00
C THR A 309 30.60 11.31 5.08
N SER A 310 30.11 10.19 5.60
CA SER A 310 29.31 9.24 4.82
C SER A 310 27.83 9.63 4.83
N THR A 311 27.19 9.59 3.67
CA THR A 311 25.73 9.75 3.56
C THR A 311 25.01 8.53 4.15
N ASP A 312 24.10 8.72 5.11
CA ASP A 312 23.43 7.59 5.77
C ASP A 312 22.38 6.91 4.89
N SER A 313 21.82 7.62 3.90
CA SER A 313 20.91 7.08 2.90
C SER A 313 21.33 7.56 1.52
N ILE A 314 21.24 6.67 0.54
CA ILE A 314 21.48 6.92 -0.89
C ILE A 314 20.23 6.63 -1.73
N ALA A 315 19.09 6.45 -1.06
CA ALA A 315 17.82 6.16 -1.74
C ALA A 315 17.36 7.33 -2.63
N GLU A 316 17.77 8.56 -2.28
CA GLU A 316 17.47 9.74 -3.08
C GLU A 316 18.13 9.73 -4.47
N ASP A 317 19.23 9.00 -4.64
CA ASP A 317 19.94 8.85 -5.91
C ASP A 317 19.05 8.20 -6.98
N ALA A 318 18.02 7.45 -6.60
CA ALA A 318 17.03 6.93 -7.54
C ALA A 318 16.08 8.00 -8.10
N LEU A 319 16.05 9.20 -7.51
CA LEU A 319 15.11 10.29 -7.82
C LEU A 319 15.76 11.41 -8.66
N ALA A 320 14.99 12.46 -9.01
CA ALA A 320 15.34 13.41 -10.07
C ALA A 320 16.61 14.23 -9.80
N ARG A 321 17.07 14.27 -8.55
CA ARG A 321 18.19 15.12 -8.10
C ARG A 321 19.16 14.50 -7.10
N GLY A 322 19.03 13.22 -6.75
CA GLY A 322 19.97 12.57 -5.82
C GLY A 322 21.32 12.19 -6.43
N GLY A 323 21.66 12.67 -7.63
CA GLY A 323 22.97 12.40 -8.22
C GLY A 323 23.19 10.94 -8.65
N LEU A 324 24.40 10.45 -8.40
CA LEU A 324 24.89 9.13 -8.77
C LEU A 324 25.49 8.44 -7.55
N VAL A 325 25.08 7.20 -7.32
CA VAL A 325 25.65 6.34 -6.26
C VAL A 325 27.16 6.21 -6.43
N SER A 326 27.70 6.24 -7.65
CA SER A 326 29.14 6.21 -7.91
C SER A 326 29.91 7.46 -7.47
N GLU A 327 29.22 8.56 -7.16
CA GLU A 327 29.78 9.83 -6.70
C GLU A 327 29.64 10.04 -5.18
N GLU A 328 28.80 9.25 -4.51
CA GLU A 328 28.57 9.32 -3.06
C GLU A 328 29.84 9.13 -2.19
N PRO A 329 30.03 9.91 -1.12
CA PRO A 329 31.16 9.68 -0.21
C PRO A 329 30.99 8.37 0.59
N TRP A 330 32.12 7.75 0.90
CA TRP A 330 32.24 6.61 1.82
C TRP A 330 33.47 6.77 2.69
N GLU A 331 33.28 6.62 4.00
CA GLU A 331 34.34 6.71 4.99
C GLU A 331 34.93 5.31 5.28
N GLY A 332 36.25 5.19 5.17
CA GLY A 332 36.97 3.93 5.38
C GLY A 332 37.41 3.26 4.07
N GLU A 333 37.63 1.95 4.10
CA GLU A 333 37.99 1.19 2.91
C GLU A 333 36.76 1.05 2.00
N LYS A 334 36.90 1.44 0.73
CA LYS A 334 35.78 1.48 -0.23
C LYS A 334 35.09 0.12 -0.39
N GLU A 335 35.85 -0.96 -0.31
CA GLU A 335 35.31 -2.32 -0.45
C GLU A 335 34.40 -2.74 0.72
N ASP A 336 34.54 -2.11 1.89
CA ASP A 336 33.70 -2.39 3.06
C ASP A 336 32.26 -1.85 2.89
N GLU A 337 32.07 -0.89 1.98
CA GLU A 337 30.75 -0.33 1.64
C GLU A 337 29.76 -1.43 1.20
N LYS A 338 30.26 -2.51 0.59
CA LYS A 338 29.44 -3.60 0.05
C LYS A 338 28.58 -4.32 1.09
N GLU A 339 29.01 -4.34 2.34
CA GLU A 339 28.26 -4.98 3.43
C GLU A 339 27.01 -4.19 3.81
N HIS A 340 26.92 -2.93 3.38
CA HIS A 340 25.91 -1.96 3.81
C HIS A 340 24.81 -1.75 2.76
N PHE A 341 25.04 -2.11 1.49
CA PHE A 341 23.99 -2.05 0.46
C PHE A 341 22.89 -3.06 0.76
N VAL A 342 21.66 -2.56 0.72
CA VAL A 342 20.43 -3.32 0.92
C VAL A 342 19.43 -2.94 -0.16
N GLN A 343 18.49 -3.85 -0.40
CA GLN A 343 17.27 -3.58 -1.15
C GLN A 343 16.08 -4.15 -0.40
N GLU A 344 14.91 -3.53 -0.57
CA GLU A 344 13.64 -4.06 -0.09
C GLU A 344 12.49 -3.67 -1.02
N GLU A 345 11.42 -4.47 -1.04
CA GLU A 345 10.18 -4.06 -1.69
C GLU A 345 9.62 -2.79 -1.04
N LEU A 346 9.06 -1.90 -1.87
CA LEU A 346 8.22 -0.82 -1.36
C LEU A 346 6.79 -1.35 -1.29
N TYR A 347 6.35 -1.62 -0.06
CA TYR A 347 5.08 -2.28 0.16
C TYR A 347 3.89 -1.39 -0.22
N ILE A 348 3.23 -1.74 -1.32
CA ILE A 348 2.06 -1.02 -1.82
C ILE A 348 0.85 -1.35 -0.95
N HIS A 349 0.58 -0.48 0.03
CA HIS A 349 -0.63 -0.57 0.85
C HIS A 349 -1.80 0.25 0.30
N ALA A 350 -1.64 0.91 -0.85
CA ALA A 350 -2.69 1.69 -1.50
C ALA A 350 -3.93 0.83 -1.80
N LYS A 351 -5.08 1.50 -1.94
CA LYS A 351 -6.32 0.94 -2.52
C LYS A 351 -6.94 2.00 -3.43
N LEU A 352 -6.32 2.14 -4.59
CA LEU A 352 -6.53 3.21 -5.54
C LEU A 352 -6.87 2.64 -6.91
N LEU A 353 -7.85 3.25 -7.57
CA LEU A 353 -8.12 3.06 -9.00
C LEU A 353 -8.27 4.43 -9.65
N ILE A 354 -7.64 4.63 -10.81
CA ILE A 354 -7.80 5.81 -11.67
C ILE A 354 -8.21 5.33 -13.06
N ALA A 355 -9.30 5.89 -13.60
CA ALA A 355 -9.76 5.60 -14.95
C ALA A 355 -9.77 6.86 -15.81
N ASP A 356 -9.16 6.77 -16.98
CA ASP A 356 -9.17 7.78 -18.05
C ASP A 356 -8.78 9.21 -17.63
N ASP A 357 -7.96 9.37 -16.58
CA ASP A 357 -7.67 10.67 -15.93
C ASP A 357 -8.96 11.45 -15.57
N LYS A 358 -10.07 10.77 -15.25
CA LYS A 358 -11.36 11.41 -14.93
C LYS A 358 -11.97 10.97 -13.62
N THR A 359 -11.88 9.68 -13.33
CA THR A 359 -12.52 9.08 -12.16
C THR A 359 -11.48 8.40 -11.29
N VAL A 360 -11.56 8.63 -9.98
CA VAL A 360 -10.71 8.01 -8.97
C VAL A 360 -11.59 7.26 -7.98
N ILE A 361 -11.22 6.03 -7.62
CA ILE A 361 -11.73 5.35 -6.42
C ILE A 361 -10.58 5.25 -5.44
N CYS A 362 -10.77 5.71 -4.21
CA CYS A 362 -9.77 5.66 -3.15
C CYS A 362 -10.42 5.28 -1.82
N GLY A 363 -9.81 4.41 -1.03
CA GLY A 363 -10.37 4.01 0.26
C GLY A 363 -9.57 2.92 0.98
N SER A 364 -10.29 2.08 1.71
CA SER A 364 -9.69 0.96 2.47
C SER A 364 -9.82 -0.41 1.79
N SER A 365 -10.70 -0.53 0.80
CA SER A 365 -11.08 -1.82 0.20
C SER A 365 -10.03 -2.41 -0.73
N ASN A 366 -9.54 -3.59 -0.36
CA ASN A 366 -8.65 -4.37 -1.20
C ASN A 366 -9.41 -5.02 -2.35
N LEU A 367 -8.71 -5.42 -3.43
CA LEU A 367 -9.32 -6.29 -4.45
C LEU A 367 -9.26 -7.74 -3.99
N ASN A 368 -10.22 -8.13 -3.15
CA ASN A 368 -10.43 -9.47 -2.63
C ASN A 368 -11.90 -9.62 -2.17
N ASP A 369 -12.38 -10.84 -1.97
CA ASP A 369 -13.76 -11.07 -1.54
C ASP A 369 -14.05 -10.45 -0.17
N ARG A 370 -13.05 -10.49 0.74
CA ARG A 370 -13.15 -9.90 2.07
C ARG A 370 -13.55 -8.42 2.05
N SER A 371 -13.02 -7.62 1.14
CA SER A 371 -13.33 -6.20 1.05
C SER A 371 -14.48 -5.90 0.06
N GLN A 372 -14.77 -6.78 -0.90
CA GLN A 372 -15.66 -6.48 -2.03
C GLN A 372 -17.08 -7.04 -1.89
N LEU A 373 -17.32 -8.10 -1.11
CA LEU A 373 -18.64 -8.76 -1.03
C LEU A 373 -19.62 -8.09 -0.05
N GLY A 374 -19.16 -7.16 0.80
CA GLY A 374 -20.00 -6.48 1.79
C GLY A 374 -20.22 -7.25 3.09
N SER A 375 -20.38 -8.58 3.01
CA SER A 375 -20.67 -9.46 4.16
C SER A 375 -19.45 -9.86 5.00
N HIS A 376 -18.24 -9.47 4.58
CA HIS A 376 -16.99 -9.68 5.30
C HIS A 376 -16.57 -8.36 5.95
N ASP A 377 -15.36 -7.86 5.68
CA ASP A 377 -14.83 -6.68 6.35
C ASP A 377 -15.64 -5.43 6.03
N SER A 378 -15.79 -4.56 7.04
CA SER A 378 -16.42 -3.26 6.84
C SER A 378 -15.41 -2.29 6.22
N GLU A 379 -15.70 -1.81 5.01
CA GLU A 379 -14.81 -0.94 4.23
C GLU A 379 -15.50 0.36 3.85
N LEU A 380 -14.71 1.40 3.58
CA LEU A 380 -15.19 2.68 3.10
C LEU A 380 -14.29 3.18 1.98
N SER A 381 -14.88 3.58 0.86
CA SER A 381 -14.19 4.20 -0.26
C SER A 381 -14.97 5.41 -0.78
N ILE A 382 -14.28 6.28 -1.52
CA ILE A 382 -14.86 7.43 -2.19
C ILE A 382 -14.64 7.32 -3.69
N VAL A 383 -15.70 7.50 -4.47
CA VAL A 383 -15.65 7.66 -5.93
C VAL A 383 -15.63 9.16 -6.22
N MET A 384 -14.62 9.60 -6.95
CA MET A 384 -14.33 11.00 -7.19
C MET A 384 -14.29 11.25 -8.69
N THR A 385 -15.16 12.12 -9.19
CA THR A 385 -15.13 12.60 -10.57
C THR A 385 -14.97 14.12 -10.56
N ASP A 386 -13.91 14.63 -11.17
CA ASP A 386 -13.63 16.06 -11.13
C ASP A 386 -14.56 16.85 -12.07
N THR A 387 -14.96 18.04 -11.63
CA THR A 387 -15.72 19.03 -12.42
C THR A 387 -14.80 20.09 -13.01
N ARG A 388 -13.56 20.23 -12.49
CA ARG A 388 -12.52 21.10 -13.06
C ARG A 388 -11.80 20.36 -14.19
N PRO A 389 -11.91 20.85 -15.43
CA PRO A 389 -11.18 20.25 -16.53
C PRO A 389 -9.69 20.61 -16.48
N LEU A 390 -8.87 19.71 -17.00
CA LEU A 390 -7.46 19.92 -17.32
C LEU A 390 -7.24 19.54 -18.79
N GLU A 391 -6.71 20.48 -19.57
CA GLU A 391 -6.28 20.19 -20.94
C GLU A 391 -5.05 19.27 -20.90
N SER A 392 -5.14 18.14 -21.61
CA SER A 392 -4.13 17.08 -21.64
C SER A 392 -4.09 16.44 -23.02
N THR A 393 -3.33 15.37 -23.16
CA THR A 393 -3.35 14.48 -24.31
C THR A 393 -3.64 13.05 -23.90
N MET A 394 -4.23 12.27 -24.81
CA MET A 394 -4.53 10.85 -24.64
C MET A 394 -4.32 10.15 -25.98
N ASP A 395 -3.35 9.24 -26.04
CA ASP A 395 -2.91 8.59 -27.28
C ASP A 395 -2.57 9.59 -28.41
N GLY A 396 -1.88 10.67 -28.03
CA GLY A 396 -1.46 11.75 -28.92
C GLY A 396 -2.58 12.71 -29.36
N GLN A 397 -3.83 12.49 -28.93
CA GLN A 397 -4.95 13.37 -29.25
C GLN A 397 -5.25 14.35 -28.12
N PRO A 398 -5.73 15.58 -28.41
CA PRO A 398 -6.22 16.50 -27.38
C PRO A 398 -7.30 15.85 -26.53
N TYR A 399 -7.17 15.95 -25.21
CA TYR A 399 -8.05 15.29 -24.26
C TYR A 399 -8.35 16.18 -23.06
N GLN A 400 -9.63 16.27 -22.69
CA GLN A 400 -10.07 17.00 -21.52
C GLN A 400 -10.16 16.04 -20.32
N ALA A 401 -9.14 16.07 -19.48
CA ALA A 401 -9.03 15.27 -18.27
C ALA A 401 -9.74 15.96 -17.07
N GLY A 402 -9.98 15.21 -16.00
CA GLY A 402 -10.35 15.76 -14.70
C GLY A 402 -9.10 16.15 -13.91
N TYR A 403 -9.07 17.36 -13.35
CA TYR A 403 -7.88 17.92 -12.71
C TYR A 403 -7.29 17.01 -11.61
N HIS A 404 -8.11 16.54 -10.67
CA HIS A 404 -7.70 15.69 -9.55
C HIS A 404 -7.17 14.34 -10.01
N ALA A 405 -7.88 13.65 -10.91
CA ALA A 405 -7.49 12.34 -11.40
C ALA A 405 -6.17 12.41 -12.19
N ALA A 406 -6.06 13.38 -13.09
CA ALA A 406 -4.85 13.61 -13.87
C ALA A 406 -3.66 14.01 -12.99
N THR A 407 -3.85 14.93 -12.05
CA THR A 407 -2.74 15.41 -11.20
C THR A 407 -2.25 14.34 -10.24
N LEU A 408 -3.15 13.55 -9.64
CA LEU A 408 -2.80 12.40 -8.82
C LEU A 408 -2.00 11.37 -9.62
N ARG A 409 -2.48 10.99 -10.80
CA ARG A 409 -1.82 10.00 -11.66
C ARG A 409 -0.45 10.47 -12.14
N ARG A 410 -0.32 11.74 -12.54
CA ARG A 410 0.97 12.35 -12.92
C ARG A 410 1.96 12.37 -11.75
N HIS A 411 1.49 12.65 -10.53
CA HIS A 411 2.34 12.62 -9.34
C HIS A 411 2.88 11.21 -9.08
N LEU A 412 2.00 10.21 -9.00
CA LEU A 412 2.38 8.81 -8.79
C LEU A 412 3.33 8.29 -9.88
N TRP A 413 3.06 8.61 -11.15
CA TRP A 413 3.92 8.14 -12.23
C TRP A 413 5.31 8.79 -12.20
N ARG A 414 5.40 10.06 -11.79
CA ARG A 414 6.70 10.71 -11.60
C ARG A 414 7.45 10.10 -10.42
N GLU A 415 6.77 9.79 -9.32
CA GLU A 415 7.37 9.06 -8.19
C GLU A 415 7.95 7.72 -8.66
N HIS A 416 7.13 6.88 -9.29
CA HIS A 416 7.52 5.55 -9.74
C HIS A 416 8.66 5.55 -10.77
N LEU A 417 8.79 6.63 -11.55
CA LEU A 417 9.86 6.85 -12.53
C LEU A 417 11.08 7.61 -11.97
N GLY A 418 11.07 8.05 -10.71
CA GLY A 418 12.16 8.82 -10.10
C GLY A 418 12.29 10.24 -10.65
N MET A 419 11.17 10.85 -11.02
CA MET A 419 11.07 12.20 -11.61
C MET A 419 10.54 13.26 -10.61
N ILE A 420 10.50 12.91 -9.33
CA ILE A 420 10.24 13.84 -8.22
C ILE A 420 11.53 14.10 -7.46
N ASP A 421 11.54 15.17 -6.66
CA ASP A 421 12.62 15.45 -5.72
C ASP A 421 12.50 14.52 -4.49
N SER A 422 13.61 14.22 -3.82
CA SER A 422 13.59 13.50 -2.55
C SER A 422 12.89 14.32 -1.47
N GLN A 423 12.25 13.62 -0.54
CA GLN A 423 11.67 14.25 0.65
C GLN A 423 12.76 14.41 1.72
N GLU A 424 12.82 15.59 2.32
CA GLU A 424 13.70 15.85 3.45
C GLU A 424 13.25 15.06 4.68
N LEU A 425 14.20 14.67 5.54
CA LEU A 425 13.90 13.98 6.81
C LEU A 425 13.03 14.84 7.74
N ASP A 426 13.18 16.18 7.69
CA ASP A 426 12.35 17.12 8.45
C ASP A 426 11.12 17.55 7.64
N ALA A 427 10.04 16.78 7.78
CA ALA A 427 8.75 17.09 7.17
C ALA A 427 7.97 18.22 7.87
N SER A 428 8.52 18.91 8.88
CA SER A 428 7.76 19.93 9.64
C SER A 428 7.25 21.10 8.78
N LYS A 429 7.94 21.37 7.67
CA LYS A 429 7.56 22.38 6.67
C LYS A 429 6.95 21.78 5.41
N ASP A 430 6.85 20.45 5.34
CA ASP A 430 6.27 19.79 4.18
C ASP A 430 4.78 20.16 4.07
N PRO A 431 4.33 20.66 2.90
CA PRO A 431 2.91 20.88 2.60
C PRO A 431 1.99 19.74 3.03
N ASN A 432 2.41 18.49 2.82
CA ASN A 432 1.65 17.28 3.12
C ASN A 432 1.62 16.93 4.62
N ALA A 433 2.48 17.56 5.42
CA ALA A 433 2.43 17.49 6.88
C ALA A 433 1.50 18.56 7.49
N GLN A 434 0.94 19.46 6.67
CA GLN A 434 0.01 20.49 7.12
C GLN A 434 -1.46 20.07 6.90
N PRO A 435 -2.42 20.62 7.67
CA PRO A 435 -3.84 20.38 7.42
C PRO A 435 -4.26 20.78 6.00
N PRO A 436 -5.24 20.09 5.38
CA PRO A 436 -5.65 20.35 3.99
C PRO A 436 -6.13 21.77 3.72
N ASN A 437 -6.61 22.50 4.73
CA ASN A 437 -7.04 23.89 4.60
C ASN A 437 -5.90 24.92 4.74
N VAL A 438 -4.70 24.46 5.07
CA VAL A 438 -3.50 25.28 5.29
C VAL A 438 -2.58 25.20 4.08
N CYS A 439 -2.39 24.02 3.52
CA CYS A 439 -1.62 23.84 2.29
C CYS A 439 -2.39 22.94 1.32
N MET A 440 -2.65 23.45 0.12
CA MET A 440 -3.10 22.63 -1.00
C MET A 440 -1.87 22.00 -1.66
N ASN A 441 -2.06 20.87 -2.34
CA ASN A 441 -0.99 20.28 -3.15
C ASN A 441 -0.42 21.33 -4.12
N ASP A 442 0.88 21.26 -4.36
CA ASP A 442 1.59 22.18 -5.24
C ASP A 442 1.02 22.18 -6.67
N GLU A 443 1.00 23.34 -7.31
CA GLU A 443 0.78 23.41 -8.75
C GLU A 443 2.01 22.86 -9.48
N TYR A 444 1.91 21.62 -9.94
CA TYR A 444 3.00 20.99 -10.68
C TYR A 444 3.12 21.57 -12.08
N SER A 445 4.35 21.86 -12.47
CA SER A 445 4.76 22.26 -13.81
C SER A 445 6.18 21.78 -14.07
N GLY A 446 6.61 21.75 -15.34
CA GLY A 446 7.96 21.33 -15.71
C GLY A 446 7.98 20.25 -16.79
N GLU A 447 9.18 19.92 -17.28
CA GLU A 447 9.35 18.95 -18.36
C GLU A 447 8.90 17.55 -17.93
N GLU A 448 9.20 17.15 -16.69
CA GLU A 448 8.81 15.86 -16.12
C GLU A 448 7.30 15.72 -15.97
N TRP A 449 6.62 16.84 -15.64
CA TRP A 449 5.17 16.91 -15.52
C TRP A 449 4.46 16.76 -16.86
N GLU A 450 4.97 17.44 -17.89
CA GLU A 450 4.45 17.34 -19.26
C GLU A 450 4.83 16.02 -19.91
N PHE A 451 6.00 15.45 -19.59
CA PHE A 451 6.44 14.17 -20.10
C PHE A 451 5.40 13.09 -19.78
N VAL A 452 4.97 12.98 -18.52
CA VAL A 452 3.96 11.99 -18.14
C VAL A 452 2.53 12.39 -18.50
N ALA A 453 2.28 13.50 -19.21
CA ALA A 453 0.92 14.00 -19.42
C ALA A 453 -0.01 13.00 -20.10
N ASP A 454 0.49 12.27 -21.12
CA ASP A 454 -0.23 11.26 -21.88
C ASP A 454 0.04 9.84 -21.35
N PRO A 455 -0.90 9.21 -20.63
CA PRO A 455 -0.70 7.86 -20.09
C PRO A 455 -0.70 6.77 -21.17
N LEU A 456 -1.16 7.08 -22.38
CA LEU A 456 -1.11 6.18 -23.52
C LEU A 456 0.02 6.52 -24.51
N GLY A 457 0.72 7.65 -24.32
CA GLY A 457 1.81 8.08 -25.18
C GLY A 457 2.95 7.06 -25.25
N ASP A 458 3.48 6.83 -26.46
CA ASP A 458 4.50 5.82 -26.69
C ASP A 458 5.82 6.13 -25.97
N ALA A 459 6.23 7.39 -25.91
CA ALA A 459 7.46 7.81 -25.22
C ALA A 459 7.40 7.54 -23.71
N VAL A 460 6.26 7.83 -23.07
CA VAL A 460 6.04 7.56 -21.64
C VAL A 460 6.03 6.07 -21.39
N TRP A 461 5.34 5.31 -22.24
CA TRP A 461 5.23 3.87 -22.10
C TRP A 461 6.56 3.14 -22.33
N GLU A 462 7.35 3.59 -23.29
CA GLU A 462 8.71 3.10 -23.55
C GLU A 462 9.61 3.38 -22.33
N ARG A 463 9.56 4.60 -21.77
CA ARG A 463 10.30 4.93 -20.54
C ARG A 463 9.86 4.05 -19.36
N TRP A 464 8.55 3.89 -19.16
CA TRP A 464 7.96 3.07 -18.11
C TRP A 464 8.46 1.63 -18.17
N CYS A 465 8.32 0.98 -19.32
CA CYS A 465 8.73 -0.41 -19.51
C CYS A 465 10.26 -0.57 -19.45
N THR A 466 11.02 0.36 -20.04
CA THR A 466 12.49 0.32 -20.03
C THR A 466 13.03 0.45 -18.62
N GLN A 467 12.47 1.35 -17.81
CA GLN A 467 12.89 1.54 -16.43
C GLN A 467 12.52 0.33 -15.58
N ALA A 468 11.30 -0.21 -15.73
CA ALA A 468 10.88 -1.44 -15.07
C ALA A 468 11.83 -2.61 -15.39
N THR A 469 12.18 -2.81 -16.66
CA THR A 469 13.13 -3.85 -17.09
C THR A 469 14.52 -3.63 -16.49
N THR A 470 15.05 -2.42 -16.60
CA THR A 470 16.39 -2.06 -16.09
C THR A 470 16.47 -2.30 -14.59
N ASN A 471 15.51 -1.79 -13.82
CA ASN A 471 15.47 -1.96 -12.37
C ASN A 471 15.36 -3.45 -12.02
N THR A 472 14.45 -4.20 -12.66
CA THR A 472 14.27 -5.65 -12.41
C THR A 472 15.56 -6.43 -12.63
N GLU A 473 16.27 -6.16 -13.73
CA GLU A 473 17.53 -6.83 -14.06
C GLU A 473 18.64 -6.49 -13.07
N ILE A 474 18.74 -5.24 -12.62
CA ILE A 474 19.77 -4.81 -11.66
C ILE A 474 19.49 -5.42 -10.28
N TYR A 475 18.25 -5.36 -9.79
CA TYR A 475 17.89 -5.97 -8.50
C TYR A 475 18.13 -7.48 -8.50
N ARG A 476 17.80 -8.17 -9.59
CA ARG A 476 18.14 -9.59 -9.79
C ARG A 476 19.65 -9.81 -9.80
N HIS A 477 20.40 -9.00 -10.54
CA HIS A 477 21.84 -9.17 -10.70
C HIS A 477 22.61 -8.90 -9.40
N LEU A 478 22.32 -7.81 -8.70
CA LEU A 478 23.08 -7.40 -7.52
C LEU A 478 22.64 -8.14 -6.26
N PHE A 479 21.34 -8.26 -6.04
CA PHE A 479 20.78 -8.72 -4.77
C PHE A 479 20.15 -10.12 -4.85
N ARG A 480 19.96 -10.66 -6.06
CA ARG A 480 19.07 -11.82 -6.28
C ARG A 480 17.73 -11.60 -5.58
N ALA A 481 17.15 -10.44 -5.82
CA ALA A 481 15.87 -10.06 -5.23
C ALA A 481 14.79 -11.06 -5.65
N ASP A 482 14.15 -11.70 -4.67
CA ASP A 482 12.96 -12.51 -4.86
C ASP A 482 11.69 -11.66 -4.60
N PRO A 483 10.54 -12.01 -5.20
CA PRO A 483 10.31 -13.08 -6.18
C PRO A 483 10.85 -12.71 -7.59
N ASP A 484 11.08 -13.72 -8.44
CA ASP A 484 11.64 -13.55 -9.79
C ASP A 484 11.16 -14.61 -10.80
N ASP A 485 10.98 -14.24 -12.07
CA ASP A 485 10.51 -15.14 -13.13
C ASP A 485 11.47 -16.28 -13.49
N ASN A 486 12.74 -16.19 -13.08
CA ASN A 486 13.70 -17.29 -13.23
C ASN A 486 13.52 -18.38 -12.16
N ILE A 487 12.72 -18.13 -11.13
CA ILE A 487 12.45 -19.08 -10.05
C ILE A 487 11.12 -19.76 -10.35
N LYS A 488 11.14 -20.93 -11.01
CA LYS A 488 9.90 -21.63 -11.42
C LYS A 488 9.51 -22.76 -10.49
N THR A 489 10.47 -23.26 -9.71
CA THR A 489 10.33 -24.37 -8.76
C THR A 489 10.92 -24.02 -7.40
N TRP A 490 10.59 -24.81 -6.38
CA TRP A 490 11.25 -24.69 -5.07
C TRP A 490 12.74 -25.00 -5.13
N ALA A 491 13.16 -25.88 -6.04
CA ALA A 491 14.58 -26.15 -6.27
C ALA A 491 15.30 -24.92 -6.84
N ASP A 492 14.64 -24.18 -7.74
CA ASP A 492 15.16 -22.90 -8.22
C ASP A 492 15.25 -21.90 -7.08
N TYR A 493 14.22 -21.81 -6.23
CA TYR A 493 14.18 -20.91 -5.06
C TYR A 493 15.36 -21.19 -4.12
N ASP A 494 15.53 -22.45 -3.72
CA ASP A 494 16.61 -22.88 -2.82
C ASP A 494 18.02 -22.61 -3.42
N SER A 495 18.13 -22.55 -4.76
CA SER A 495 19.39 -22.24 -5.47
C SER A 495 19.64 -20.74 -5.68
N PHE A 496 18.54 -19.97 -5.77
CA PHE A 496 18.56 -18.55 -6.07
C PHE A 496 18.71 -17.74 -4.79
N ALA A 497 17.95 -18.08 -3.74
CA ALA A 497 17.96 -17.42 -2.45
C ALA A 497 19.40 -17.23 -1.92
N PRO A 498 19.70 -16.11 -1.25
CA PRO A 498 21.01 -15.86 -0.69
C PRO A 498 21.46 -17.06 0.18
N ARG A 499 22.73 -17.45 0.06
CA ARG A 499 23.29 -18.50 0.93
C ARG A 499 23.06 -18.08 2.38
N LYS A 500 22.88 -19.04 3.31
CA LYS A 500 22.66 -18.76 4.75
C LYS A 500 23.68 -17.81 5.43
N THR A 501 24.83 -17.58 4.80
CA THR A 501 25.87 -16.64 5.25
C THR A 501 25.63 -15.19 4.83
N ILE A 502 24.72 -14.94 3.89
CA ILE A 502 24.36 -13.64 3.34
C ILE A 502 22.94 -13.33 3.80
N LYS A 503 22.75 -12.14 4.37
CA LYS A 503 21.44 -11.69 4.82
C LYS A 503 20.55 -11.38 3.61
N GLN A 504 19.24 -11.63 3.73
CA GLN A 504 18.28 -11.25 2.70
C GLN A 504 18.29 -9.74 2.48
N GLY A 505 18.06 -9.31 1.24
CA GLY A 505 18.14 -7.90 0.85
C GLY A 505 19.56 -7.37 0.61
N HIS A 506 20.62 -8.04 1.08
CA HIS A 506 22.00 -7.61 0.83
C HIS A 506 22.55 -8.14 -0.49
N LEU A 507 23.70 -7.60 -0.92
CA LEU A 507 24.40 -8.08 -2.12
C LEU A 507 24.68 -9.58 -2.06
N HIS A 508 24.32 -10.28 -3.13
CA HIS A 508 24.41 -11.74 -3.16
C HIS A 508 25.84 -12.26 -3.40
N ASP A 509 26.72 -11.44 -4.00
CA ASP A 509 28.12 -11.77 -4.27
C ASP A 509 29.05 -10.79 -3.56
N PRO A 510 29.62 -11.17 -2.40
CA PRO A 510 30.53 -10.30 -1.66
C PRO A 510 31.87 -10.06 -2.39
N HIS A 511 32.18 -10.81 -3.45
CA HIS A 511 33.42 -10.67 -4.22
C HIS A 511 33.26 -9.72 -5.41
N MET A 512 32.05 -9.25 -5.70
CA MET A 512 31.81 -8.22 -6.70
C MET A 512 32.55 -6.93 -6.31
N PRO A 513 33.32 -6.28 -7.21
CA PRO A 513 33.99 -5.02 -6.89
C PRO A 513 32.98 -3.91 -6.60
N VAL A 514 33.23 -3.09 -5.57
CA VAL A 514 32.28 -2.04 -5.14
C VAL A 514 32.00 -1.03 -6.26
N ASP A 515 33.02 -0.70 -7.06
CA ASP A 515 32.90 0.22 -8.20
C ASP A 515 31.90 -0.28 -9.25
N LEU A 516 31.78 -1.60 -9.41
CA LEU A 516 30.81 -2.19 -10.32
C LEU A 516 29.40 -2.10 -9.73
N VAL A 517 29.25 -2.41 -8.44
CA VAL A 517 27.96 -2.30 -7.72
C VAL A 517 27.41 -0.88 -7.86
N ARG A 518 28.22 0.14 -7.54
CA ARG A 518 27.80 1.54 -7.59
C ARG A 518 27.38 1.98 -9.00
N LYS A 519 28.13 1.57 -10.03
CA LYS A 519 27.79 1.85 -11.44
C LYS A 519 26.51 1.15 -11.91
N GLU A 520 26.23 -0.04 -11.39
CA GLU A 520 24.96 -0.71 -11.68
C GLU A 520 23.80 0.02 -10.98
N LEU A 521 23.98 0.45 -9.73
CA LEU A 521 22.97 1.23 -9.00
C LEU A 521 22.67 2.60 -9.65
N ASP A 522 23.67 3.27 -10.24
CA ASP A 522 23.47 4.55 -10.99
C ASP A 522 22.39 4.48 -12.08
N ARG A 523 22.13 3.27 -12.60
CA ARG A 523 21.17 2.99 -13.66
C ARG A 523 19.74 2.83 -13.14
N ILE A 524 19.56 2.57 -11.85
CA ILE A 524 18.24 2.51 -11.23
C ILE A 524 17.69 3.93 -11.13
N ARG A 525 16.46 4.12 -11.62
CA ARG A 525 15.68 5.33 -11.41
C ARG A 525 14.26 4.95 -11.03
N GLY A 526 13.71 5.70 -10.09
CA GLY A 526 12.43 5.40 -9.46
C GLY A 526 12.40 4.02 -8.82
N HIS A 527 11.20 3.48 -8.69
CA HIS A 527 10.95 2.27 -7.91
C HIS A 527 10.32 1.15 -8.72
N LEU A 528 9.88 1.44 -9.95
CA LEU A 528 9.12 0.51 -10.76
C LEU A 528 9.95 -0.71 -11.17
N VAL A 529 9.39 -1.91 -11.00
CA VAL A 529 9.91 -3.18 -11.53
C VAL A 529 8.76 -4.05 -12.05
N TRP A 530 9.05 -5.05 -12.87
CA TRP A 530 8.05 -5.99 -13.36
C TRP A 530 7.55 -6.90 -12.24
N MET A 531 6.25 -7.18 -12.22
CA MET A 531 5.72 -8.24 -11.37
C MET A 531 6.12 -9.60 -11.94
N PRO A 532 6.77 -10.48 -11.16
CA PRO A 532 7.19 -11.79 -11.63
C PRO A 532 5.98 -12.74 -11.69
N LEU A 533 5.35 -12.84 -12.87
CA LEU A 533 4.15 -13.63 -13.10
C LEU A 533 4.42 -15.14 -13.25
N ASP A 534 5.68 -15.52 -13.50
CA ASP A 534 6.14 -16.90 -13.65
C ASP A 534 6.78 -17.47 -12.38
N PHE A 535 6.90 -16.67 -11.30
CA PHE A 535 7.46 -17.10 -10.03
C PHE A 535 6.73 -18.31 -9.44
N LEU A 536 7.42 -19.44 -9.26
CA LEU A 536 6.86 -20.71 -8.77
C LEU A 536 5.68 -21.24 -9.61
N CYS A 537 5.63 -20.93 -10.91
CA CYS A 537 4.51 -21.35 -11.78
C CYS A 537 4.41 -22.87 -11.99
N ASN A 538 5.46 -23.63 -11.68
CA ASN A 538 5.47 -25.09 -11.74
C ASN A 538 5.25 -25.77 -10.38
N GLU A 539 4.93 -25.01 -9.33
CA GLU A 539 4.70 -25.51 -7.98
C GLU A 539 3.27 -25.23 -7.53
N GLU A 540 2.76 -26.09 -6.65
CA GLU A 540 1.52 -25.82 -5.94
C GLU A 540 1.84 -24.97 -4.71
N MET A 541 1.64 -23.65 -4.82
CA MET A 541 1.96 -22.71 -3.73
C MET A 541 1.03 -22.88 -2.52
N ALA A 542 -0.21 -23.33 -2.75
CA ALA A 542 -1.24 -23.51 -1.74
C ALA A 542 -1.62 -25.00 -1.60
N GLU A 543 -0.80 -25.79 -0.90
CA GLU A 543 -1.18 -27.17 -0.59
C GLU A 543 -2.41 -27.21 0.32
N LYS A 544 -3.45 -27.93 -0.09
CA LYS A 544 -4.67 -28.10 0.72
C LYS A 544 -4.35 -28.90 1.98
N GLY A 545 -4.58 -28.30 3.15
CA GLY A 545 -4.23 -28.84 4.44
C GLY A 545 -5.04 -28.24 5.59
N LEU A 546 -4.56 -28.42 6.84
CA LEU A 546 -5.26 -27.90 8.02
C LEU A 546 -5.37 -26.36 8.03
N GLN A 547 -4.41 -25.65 7.42
CA GLN A 547 -4.42 -24.19 7.36
C GLN A 547 -5.20 -23.64 6.15
N VAL A 548 -5.13 -24.29 4.98
CA VAL A 548 -5.87 -23.92 3.76
C VAL A 548 -6.81 -25.06 3.37
N ASN A 549 -8.09 -24.91 3.67
CA ASN A 549 -9.15 -25.88 3.35
C ASN A 549 -10.48 -25.17 3.12
N SER A 550 -11.52 -25.92 2.76
CA SER A 550 -12.85 -25.39 2.47
C SER A 550 -13.48 -24.51 3.56
N TYR A 551 -13.01 -24.56 4.82
CA TYR A 551 -13.48 -23.70 5.90
C TYR A 551 -12.62 -22.45 6.12
N THR A 552 -11.35 -22.48 5.69
CA THR A 552 -10.38 -21.39 5.91
C THR A 552 -9.99 -20.68 4.61
N GLU A 553 -10.39 -21.20 3.45
CA GLU A 553 -10.09 -20.61 2.14
C GLU A 553 -10.59 -19.15 2.05
N SER A 554 -11.76 -18.83 2.63
CA SER A 554 -12.29 -17.46 2.68
C SER A 554 -11.46 -16.49 3.53
N ILE A 555 -10.48 -16.99 4.29
CA ILE A 555 -9.52 -16.16 5.04
C ILE A 555 -8.47 -15.58 4.09
N TYR A 556 -8.27 -16.17 2.92
CA TYR A 556 -7.20 -15.81 2.01
C TYR A 556 -7.69 -15.23 0.67
N THR A 557 -9.01 -15.05 0.51
CA THR A 557 -9.67 -14.66 -0.76
C THR A 557 -10.31 -13.29 -0.76
#